data_AF-A0ABD1B875-F1
#
_entry.id   AF-A0ABD1B875-F1
#
_cell.length_a   1.000
_cell.length_b   1.000
_cell.length_c   1.000
_cell.angle_alpha   90.00
_cell.angle_beta   90.00
_cell.angle_gamma   90.00
#
_symmetry.space_group_name_H-M   'P 1'
#
loop_
_entity.id
_entity.type
_entity.pdbx_description
1 polymer ?
#
loop_
_entity_poly.entity_id
_entity_poly.type
_entity_poly.pdbx_seq_one_letter_code
_entity_poly.pdbx_strand_id
1 'polypeptide(L)'
;MHDIVRDFAIWIMSSSQNGCYSLVMAGTGLEEIRKHQFTHSLRRISLMYNKLERLPHLTAEYCADASTLMLQGNSLLQEIPIGFLQAFPTLRILNLSGTRLKSLPRSIL
;
A
#
# COMPACT_ATOMS: atom_id res chain seq x y z
N MET A 1 7.66 20.89 -10.24
CA MET A 1 8.21 20.05 -11.34
C MET A 1 8.17 18.55 -11.01
N HIS A 2 7.81 18.13 -9.79
CA HIS A 2 7.71 16.71 -9.41
C HIS A 2 6.37 16.04 -9.75
N ASP A 3 5.30 16.83 -9.88
CA ASP A 3 3.94 16.30 -10.05
C ASP A 3 3.67 15.82 -11.49
N ILE A 4 4.17 16.52 -12.50
CA ILE A 4 3.95 16.15 -13.91
C ILE A 4 4.61 14.81 -14.26
N VAL A 5 5.82 14.55 -13.75
CA VAL A 5 6.53 13.27 -13.97
C VAL A 5 5.81 12.13 -13.26
N ARG A 6 5.27 12.42 -12.07
CA ARG A 6 4.50 11.46 -11.29
C ARG A 6 3.19 11.10 -11.98
N ASP A 7 2.45 12.10 -12.44
CA ASP A 7 1.18 11.90 -13.14
C ASP A 7 1.40 11.19 -14.47
N PHE A 8 2.50 11.49 -15.17
CA PHE A 8 2.89 10.79 -16.38
C PHE A 8 3.30 9.33 -16.12
N ALA A 9 4.01 9.06 -15.02
CA ALA A 9 4.31 7.69 -14.60
C ALA A 9 3.05 6.91 -14.22
N ILE A 10 2.10 7.54 -13.53
CA ILE A 10 0.78 6.96 -13.21
C ILE A 10 -0.01 6.69 -14.49
N TRP A 11 0.01 7.60 -15.46
CA TRP A 11 -0.65 7.44 -16.76
C TRP A 11 -0.05 6.29 -17.58
N ILE A 12 1.28 6.17 -17.65
CA ILE A 12 1.94 5.03 -18.33
C ILE A 12 1.63 3.71 -17.63
N MET A 13 1.62 3.68 -16.29
CA MET A 13 1.29 2.49 -15.53
C MET A 13 -0.17 2.04 -15.71
N SER A 14 -1.08 3.00 -15.88
CA SER A 14 -2.51 2.72 -16.09
C SER A 14 -2.87 2.43 -17.55
N SER A 15 -2.08 2.91 -18.53
CA SER A 15 -2.36 2.77 -19.96
C SER A 15 -1.70 1.56 -20.64
N SER A 16 -0.80 0.84 -19.96
CA SER A 16 -0.30 -0.43 -20.52
C SER A 16 -1.46 -1.43 -20.62
N GLN A 17 -1.67 -1.98 -21.82
CA GLN A 17 -2.77 -2.90 -22.20
C GLN A 17 -2.79 -4.25 -21.42
N ASN A 18 -2.04 -4.35 -20.32
CA ASN A 18 -1.92 -5.52 -19.45
C ASN A 18 -2.43 -5.24 -18.02
N GLY A 19 -3.62 -4.64 -17.88
CA GLY A 19 -4.47 -4.72 -16.65
C GLY A 19 -3.81 -4.51 -15.28
N CYS A 20 -2.70 -3.76 -15.18
CA CYS A 20 -1.95 -3.62 -13.93
C CYS A 20 -2.54 -2.47 -13.11
N TYR A 21 -3.62 -2.75 -12.38
CA TYR A 21 -4.21 -1.75 -11.50
C TYR A 21 -3.23 -1.41 -10.38
N SER A 22 -2.86 -0.14 -10.28
CA SER A 22 -2.00 0.37 -9.22
C SER A 22 -2.72 1.43 -8.41
N LEU A 23 -2.65 1.35 -7.09
CA LEU A 23 -3.15 2.36 -6.17
C LEU A 23 -1.96 3.22 -5.72
N VAL A 24 -1.87 4.47 -6.19
CA VAL A 24 -0.76 5.37 -5.87
C VAL A 24 -1.29 6.63 -5.21
N MET A 25 -1.13 6.73 -3.89
CA MET A 25 -1.51 7.88 -3.07
C MET A 25 -0.34 8.38 -2.22
N ALA A 26 0.90 8.24 -2.70
CA ALA A 26 2.08 8.66 -1.96
C ALA A 26 2.12 10.18 -1.70
N GLY A 27 2.65 10.65 -0.57
CA GLY A 27 2.93 12.08 -0.39
C GLY A 27 1.71 13.02 -0.43
N THR A 28 0.48 12.50 -0.34
CA THR A 28 -0.74 13.32 -0.39
C THR A 28 -1.16 13.84 0.98
N GLY A 29 -0.40 13.53 2.03
CA GLY A 29 -0.76 13.86 3.42
C GLY A 29 -1.90 12.98 3.95
N LEU A 30 -2.07 11.77 3.41
CA LEU A 30 -3.14 10.85 3.79
C LEU A 30 -3.02 10.43 5.25
N GLU A 31 -4.07 10.62 6.05
CA GLU A 31 -4.11 10.25 7.48
C GLU A 31 -4.81 8.90 7.71
N GLU A 32 -5.77 8.55 6.84
CA GLU A 32 -6.51 7.28 6.89
C GLU A 32 -6.72 6.73 5.47
N ILE A 33 -6.70 5.40 5.34
CA ILE A 33 -7.10 4.70 4.13
C ILE A 33 -8.29 3.77 4.37
N ARG A 34 -9.33 3.89 3.53
CA ARG A 34 -10.55 3.08 3.65
C ARG A 34 -10.42 1.75 2.92
N LYS A 35 -11.01 0.70 3.48
CA LYS A 35 -10.99 -0.66 2.92
C LYS A 35 -11.44 -0.77 1.45
N HIS A 36 -12.43 0.03 1.03
CA HIS A 36 -12.99 -0.02 -0.33
C HIS A 36 -12.02 0.50 -1.40
N GLN A 37 -10.90 1.13 -1.03
CA GLN A 37 -9.87 1.55 -1.97
C GLN A 37 -8.97 0.38 -2.38
N PHE A 38 -8.98 -0.71 -1.60
CA PHE A 38 -8.33 -1.96 -1.94
C PHE A 38 -9.27 -2.81 -2.80
N THR A 39 -8.73 -3.40 -3.87
CA THR A 39 -9.48 -4.31 -4.75
C THR A 39 -8.60 -5.49 -5.14
N HIS A 40 -9.21 -6.63 -5.47
CA HIS A 40 -8.50 -7.84 -5.86
C HIS A 40 -7.56 -7.66 -7.05
N SER A 41 -7.91 -6.75 -7.97
CA SER A 41 -7.16 -6.49 -9.20
C SER A 41 -5.87 -5.67 -9.01
N LEU A 42 -5.67 -5.10 -7.82
CA LEU A 42 -4.50 -4.27 -7.53
C LEU A 42 -3.23 -5.12 -7.50
N ARG A 43 -2.23 -4.73 -8.28
CA ARG A 43 -0.90 -5.38 -8.31
C ARG A 43 0.16 -4.64 -7.51
N ARG A 44 0.05 -3.31 -7.46
CA ARG A 44 1.02 -2.41 -6.82
C ARG A 44 0.30 -1.35 -6.01
N ILE A 45 0.64 -1.24 -4.74
CA ILE A 45 0.03 -0.28 -3.81
C ILE A 45 1.14 0.56 -3.19
N SER A 46 1.04 1.87 -3.35
CA SER A 46 1.96 2.84 -2.76
C SER A 46 1.22 3.92 -1.99
N LEU A 47 1.41 3.88 -0.67
CA LEU A 47 0.90 4.84 0.30
C LEU A 47 2.05 5.50 1.06
N MET A 48 3.25 5.51 0.47
CA MET A 48 4.47 6.00 1.10
C MET A 48 4.42 7.52 1.35
N TYR A 49 5.20 7.99 2.31
CA TYR A 49 5.35 9.41 2.67
C TYR A 49 4.02 10.09 3.01
N ASN A 50 3.16 9.41 3.75
CA ASN A 50 1.90 9.94 4.25
C ASN A 50 1.93 10.09 5.77
N LYS A 51 0.78 10.43 6.36
CA LYS A 51 0.58 10.58 7.80
C LYS A 51 -0.29 9.47 8.36
N LEU A 52 -0.24 8.27 7.77
CA LEU A 52 -1.09 7.16 8.20
C LEU A 52 -0.77 6.81 9.66
N GLU A 53 -1.79 6.89 10.51
CA GLU A 53 -1.70 6.45 11.90
C GLU A 53 -2.12 4.99 12.04
N ARG A 54 -3.09 4.57 11.22
CA ARG A 54 -3.72 3.24 11.25
C ARG A 54 -3.95 2.73 9.85
N LEU A 55 -3.93 1.41 9.72
CA LEU A 55 -4.34 0.69 8.52
C LEU A 55 -5.74 0.09 8.75
N PRO A 56 -6.57 -0.04 7.71
CA PRO A 56 -7.88 -0.64 7.83
C PRO A 56 -7.72 -2.13 8.14
N HIS A 57 -8.72 -2.69 8.82
CA HIS A 57 -8.84 -4.13 8.91
C HIS A 57 -9.27 -4.69 7.56
N LEU A 58 -8.40 -5.47 6.92
CA LEU A 58 -8.68 -6.19 5.68
C LEU A 58 -8.88 -7.66 6.02
N THR A 59 -9.88 -8.29 5.41
CA THR A 59 -10.11 -9.73 5.50
C THR A 59 -9.12 -10.47 4.59
N ALA A 60 -8.95 -11.78 4.83
CA ALA A 60 -8.12 -12.62 3.97
C ALA A 60 -8.50 -12.47 2.49
N GLU A 61 -7.49 -12.52 1.62
CA GLU A 61 -7.57 -12.50 0.15
C GLU A 61 -8.06 -11.20 -0.53
N TYR A 62 -8.31 -10.11 0.20
CA TYR A 62 -8.83 -8.85 -0.38
C TYR A 62 -7.97 -8.26 -1.52
N CYS A 63 -6.66 -8.51 -1.51
CA CYS A 63 -5.68 -8.04 -2.48
C CYS A 63 -4.84 -9.21 -3.01
N ALA A 64 -5.53 -10.25 -3.50
CA ALA A 64 -4.90 -11.50 -3.94
C ALA A 64 -3.77 -11.32 -4.98
N ASP A 65 -3.89 -10.37 -5.91
CA ASP A 65 -2.90 -10.15 -6.99
C ASP A 65 -1.80 -9.14 -6.64
N ALA A 66 -1.84 -8.58 -5.42
CA ALA A 66 -0.94 -7.52 -5.01
C ALA A 66 0.46 -8.06 -4.67
N SER A 67 1.41 -7.74 -5.52
CA SER A 67 2.82 -8.14 -5.38
C SER A 67 3.70 -7.12 -4.66
N THR A 68 3.26 -5.86 -4.57
CA THR A 68 4.04 -4.76 -3.99
C THR A 68 3.19 -3.89 -3.08
N LEU A 69 3.68 -3.65 -1.86
CA LEU A 69 3.09 -2.75 -0.88
C LEU A 69 4.17 -1.82 -0.30
N MET A 70 4.00 -0.51 -0.50
CA MET A 70 4.91 0.52 -0.04
C MET A 70 4.22 1.41 1.01
N LEU A 71 4.69 1.34 2.25
CA LEU A 71 4.18 2.09 3.41
C LEU A 71 5.25 2.97 4.06
N GLN A 72 6.45 3.04 3.47
CA GLN A 72 7.57 3.75 4.08
C GLN A 72 7.30 5.24 4.27
N GLY A 73 7.91 5.83 5.29
CA GLY A 73 7.76 7.26 5.60
C GLY A 73 6.42 7.61 6.24
N ASN A 74 5.60 6.65 6.64
CA ASN A 74 4.45 6.88 7.53
C ASN A 74 4.90 6.87 8.98
N SER A 75 5.48 7.99 9.42
CA SER A 75 6.12 8.09 10.75
C SER A 75 5.16 8.03 11.93
N LEU A 76 3.84 8.06 11.69
CA LEU A 76 2.82 7.92 12.74
C LEU A 76 2.30 6.49 12.87
N LEU A 77 2.62 5.61 11.92
CA LEU A 77 2.14 4.23 11.90
C LEU A 77 2.91 3.41 12.95
N GLN A 78 2.19 2.99 13.99
CA GLN A 78 2.75 2.30 15.16
C GLN A 78 2.42 0.81 15.22
N GLU A 79 1.36 0.38 14.53
CA GLU A 79 0.93 -1.01 14.48
C GLU A 79 0.40 -1.38 13.09
N ILE A 80 0.52 -2.66 12.75
CA ILE A 80 -0.19 -3.27 11.61
C ILE A 80 -1.30 -4.14 12.20
N PRO A 81 -2.57 -3.93 11.83
CA PRO A 81 -3.66 -4.77 12.30
C PRO A 81 -3.41 -6.25 12.00
N ILE A 82 -3.80 -7.11 12.95
CA ILE A 82 -3.77 -8.56 12.76
C ILE A 82 -4.58 -8.88 11.49
N GLY A 83 -3.99 -9.67 10.59
CA GLY A 83 -4.64 -10.06 9.34
C GLY A 83 -4.48 -9.07 8.18
N PHE A 84 -4.03 -7.83 8.40
CA PHE A 84 -3.85 -6.86 7.29
C PHE A 84 -2.93 -7.42 6.20
N LEU A 85 -1.81 -8.02 6.59
CA LEU A 85 -0.86 -8.61 5.64
C LEU A 85 -1.34 -9.94 5.04
N GLN A 86 -2.28 -10.63 5.71
CA GLN A 86 -2.91 -11.83 5.16
C GLN A 86 -3.84 -11.52 3.98
N ALA A 87 -4.25 -10.26 3.81
CA ALA A 87 -4.97 -9.82 2.62
C ALA A 87 -4.10 -9.82 1.35
N PHE A 88 -2.77 -9.97 1.47
CA PHE A 88 -1.79 -9.90 0.39
C PHE A 88 -1.02 -11.23 0.22
N PRO A 89 -1.69 -12.34 -0.19
CA PRO A 89 -1.06 -13.67 -0.25
C PRO A 89 0.08 -13.78 -1.27
N THR A 90 0.15 -12.90 -2.28
CA THR A 90 1.19 -12.91 -3.33
C THR A 90 2.24 -11.83 -3.14
N LEU A 91 2.29 -11.19 -1.97
CA LEU A 91 3.19 -10.07 -1.70
C LEU A 91 4.66 -10.48 -1.81
N ARG A 92 5.41 -9.79 -2.67
CA ARG A 92 6.84 -10.01 -2.88
C ARG A 92 7.70 -8.86 -2.35
N ILE A 93 7.16 -7.65 -2.39
CA ILE A 93 7.85 -6.43 -1.97
C ILE A 93 7.02 -5.76 -0.90
N LEU A 94 7.59 -5.62 0.29
CA LEU A 94 7.03 -4.86 1.40
C LEU A 94 8.08 -3.87 1.90
N ASN A 95 7.73 -2.59 1.92
CA ASN A 95 8.58 -1.56 2.51
C ASN A 95 7.87 -0.83 3.65
N LEU A 96 8.41 -0.99 4.86
CA LEU A 96 7.94 -0.40 6.11
C LEU A 96 8.94 0.60 6.72
N SER A 97 9.99 0.98 5.97
CA SER A 97 11.05 1.86 6.47
C SER A 97 10.50 3.22 6.92
N GLY A 98 11.06 3.81 7.97
CA GLY A 98 10.61 5.12 8.47
C GLY A 98 9.18 5.14 9.03
N THR A 99 8.66 3.98 9.44
CA THR A 99 7.48 3.85 10.31
C THR A 99 7.91 3.79 11.78
N ARG A 100 6.96 3.80 12.72
CA ARG A 100 7.21 3.62 14.16
C ARG A 100 6.71 2.27 14.69
N LEU A 101 6.70 1.26 13.81
CA LEU A 101 6.27 -0.10 14.16
C LEU A 101 7.18 -0.67 15.25
N LYS A 102 6.58 -1.08 16.38
CA LYS A 102 7.32 -1.72 17.48
C LYS A 102 7.52 -3.22 17.26
N SER A 103 6.62 -3.83 16.51
CA SER A 103 6.65 -5.25 16.17
C SER A 103 5.94 -5.48 14.84
N LEU A 104 6.26 -6.59 14.20
CA LEU A 104 5.52 -7.08 13.04
C LEU A 104 4.60 -8.22 13.48
N PRO A 105 3.40 -8.34 12.89
CA PRO A 105 2.52 -9.46 13.16
C PRO A 105 3.20 -10.76 12.72
N ARG A 106 2.98 -11.85 13.49
CA ARG A 106 3.57 -13.16 13.21
C ARG A 106 3.24 -13.72 11.83
N SER A 107 2.17 -13.24 11.19
CA SER A 107 1.80 -13.63 9.82
C SER A 107 2.86 -13.28 8.77
N ILE A 108 3.90 -12.53 9.14
CA ILE A 108 5.05 -12.19 8.28
C ILE A 108 6.27 -13.09 8.49
N LEU A 109 6.32 -13.82 9.62
CA LEU A 109 7.41 -14.72 10.02
C LEU A 109 7.07 -16.15 9.58
#